data_AF-A0A961FBP5-F1
#
_entry.id   AF-A0A961FBP5-F1
#
_cell.length_a   1.000
_cell.length_b   1.000
_cell.length_c   1.000
_cell.angle_alpha   90.00
_cell.angle_beta   90.00
_cell.angle_gamma   90.00
#
_symmetry.space_group_name_H-M   'P 1'
#
loop_
_entity.id
_entity.type
_entity.pdbx_description
1 polymer ?
#
loop_
_entity_poly.entity_id
_entity_poly.type
_entity_poly.pdbx_seq_one_letter_code
_entity_poly.pdbx_strand_id
1 'polypeptide(L)'
;MRQIAQIQDQQTAETIADYLYLQGIENTLHEEETGLSLWVHDDEDLEKAQNIIKEFLNNPKSLHFLSATQAARDQRLRQRKAEKESRFKQVNARTTFGGASASLKNIPPVTLALIAISVVVSLLSGLGKSYDLIHYLFISEYGVENHSFAWAHLSNLVEIKEGELWRLVTPIFVHFGLLHIIFNMLWLKDLGTVIEKRFGWTVFLAQVLLIGAASNVGQYLVSGPLFGGMSGVVYGLLGFLWIRGKFDRSLGLRLNSSVVTMMLIWLGIGYVGALWPTGTIISHMANMAHTVGLVTGMAWGYLSSLKRS
;
A
#
# COMPACT_ATOMS: atom_id res chain seq x y z
N MET A 1 -35.86 21.51 8.29
CA MET A 1 -35.28 22.09 9.52
C MET A 1 -36.20 23.14 10.10
N ARG A 2 -36.65 22.95 11.34
CA ARG A 2 -37.55 23.87 12.06
C ARG A 2 -37.04 24.11 13.47
N GLN A 3 -37.08 25.37 13.92
CA GLN A 3 -36.73 25.73 15.28
C GLN A 3 -37.84 25.28 16.24
N ILE A 4 -37.45 24.59 17.30
CA ILE A 4 -38.38 24.02 18.29
C ILE A 4 -38.26 24.67 19.67
N ALA A 5 -37.10 25.25 20.01
CA ALA A 5 -36.89 25.96 21.26
C ALA A 5 -35.72 26.94 21.17
N GLN A 6 -35.72 27.92 22.07
CA GLN A 6 -34.58 28.78 22.36
C GLN A 6 -34.27 28.68 23.86
N ILE A 7 -33.04 28.31 24.19
CA ILE A 7 -32.63 27.91 25.54
C ILE A 7 -31.38 28.69 25.90
N GLN A 8 -31.43 29.44 27.01
CA GLN A 8 -30.30 30.27 27.46
C GLN A 8 -29.18 29.44 28.08
N ASP A 9 -29.52 28.41 28.84
CA ASP A 9 -28.56 27.57 29.52
C ASP A 9 -28.00 26.49 28.58
N GLN A 10 -26.68 26.51 28.37
CA GLN A 10 -26.00 25.60 27.46
C GLN A 10 -26.16 24.13 27.88
N GLN A 11 -26.04 23.85 29.18
CA GLN A 11 -26.12 22.48 29.69
C GLN A 11 -27.53 21.89 29.50
N THR A 12 -28.55 22.72 29.67
CA THR A 12 -29.95 22.37 29.41
C THR A 12 -30.21 22.13 27.93
N ALA A 13 -29.70 23.01 27.05
CA ALA A 13 -29.84 22.86 25.61
C ALA A 13 -29.20 21.56 25.09
N GLU A 14 -27.98 21.26 25.55
CA GLU A 14 -27.27 20.03 25.24
C GLU A 14 -28.02 18.79 25.76
N THR A 15 -28.60 18.86 26.95
CA THR A 15 -29.34 17.73 27.54
C THR A 15 -30.60 17.37 26.74
N ILE A 16 -31.36 18.38 26.30
CA ILE A 16 -32.55 18.17 25.47
C ILE A 16 -32.16 17.64 24.09
N ALA A 17 -31.14 18.23 23.46
CA ALA A 17 -30.61 17.79 22.17
C ALA A 17 -30.16 16.32 22.20
N ASP A 18 -29.47 15.92 23.27
CA ASP A 18 -29.00 14.55 23.49
C ASP A 18 -30.15 13.57 23.69
N TYR A 19 -31.19 13.97 24.42
CA TYR A 19 -32.37 13.14 24.61
C TYR A 19 -33.16 12.94 23.32
N LEU A 20 -33.37 14.01 22.53
CA LEU A 20 -34.01 13.92 21.22
C LEU A 20 -33.26 12.95 20.30
N TYR A 21 -31.93 13.05 20.28
CA TYR A 21 -31.08 12.15 19.49
C TYR A 21 -31.26 10.68 19.90
N LEU A 22 -31.35 10.38 21.20
CA LEU A 22 -31.59 9.01 21.69
C LEU A 22 -32.99 8.46 21.33
N GLN A 23 -33.97 9.35 21.16
CA GLN A 23 -35.30 8.99 20.64
C GLN A 23 -35.32 8.84 19.11
N GLY A 24 -34.16 8.95 18.45
CA GLY A 24 -34.02 8.85 17.00
C GLY A 24 -34.32 10.13 16.24
N ILE A 25 -34.45 11.27 16.93
CA ILE A 25 -34.81 12.56 16.33
C ILE A 25 -33.52 13.34 16.02
N GLU A 26 -33.21 13.49 14.73
CA GLU A 26 -32.07 14.28 14.28
C GLU A 26 -32.27 15.77 14.56
N ASN A 27 -31.30 16.36 15.26
CA ASN A 27 -31.37 17.74 15.72
C ASN A 27 -30.01 18.45 15.69
N THR A 28 -30.05 19.78 15.66
CA THR A 28 -28.88 20.67 15.70
C THR A 28 -29.10 21.85 16.64
N LEU A 29 -28.03 22.25 17.33
CA LEU A 29 -27.96 23.46 18.15
C LEU A 29 -27.20 24.54 17.38
N HIS A 30 -27.75 25.76 17.37
CA HIS A 30 -27.10 26.95 16.84
C HIS A 30 -26.89 27.98 17.97
N GLU A 31 -25.71 28.58 18.03
CA GLU A 31 -25.44 29.69 18.95
C GLU A 31 -26.06 30.99 18.40
N GLU A 32 -26.81 31.69 19.24
CA GLU A 32 -27.43 32.99 18.96
C GLU A 32 -27.06 33.99 20.06
N GLU A 33 -27.27 35.29 19.81
CA GLU A 33 -26.88 36.37 20.74
C GLU A 33 -27.52 36.24 22.14
N THR A 34 -28.66 35.56 22.25
CA THR A 34 -29.45 35.43 23.49
C THR A 34 -29.54 33.98 24.00
N GLY A 35 -28.75 33.04 23.47
CA GLY A 35 -28.74 31.63 23.90
C GLY A 35 -28.48 30.66 22.75
N LEU A 36 -28.94 29.41 22.90
CA LEU A 36 -28.89 28.39 21.85
C LEU A 36 -30.28 28.14 21.27
N SER A 37 -30.39 28.09 19.95
CA SER A 37 -31.61 27.62 19.26
C SER A 37 -31.48 26.16 18.87
N LEU A 38 -32.52 25.38 19.18
CA LEU A 38 -32.62 23.96 18.91
C LEU A 38 -33.51 23.72 17.69
N TRP A 39 -33.01 22.97 16.73
CA TRP A 39 -33.64 22.71 15.43
C TRP A 39 -33.78 21.22 15.16
N VAL A 40 -34.93 20.79 14.64
CA VAL A 40 -35.17 19.41 14.18
C VAL A 40 -35.10 19.35 12.67
N HIS A 41 -34.55 18.27 12.12
CA HIS A 41 -34.28 18.15 10.68
C HIS A 41 -35.52 17.75 9.89
N ASP A 42 -36.33 16.84 10.45
CA ASP A 42 -37.56 16.31 9.86
C ASP A 42 -38.82 16.94 10.48
N ASP A 43 -39.79 17.28 9.64
CA ASP A 43 -41.07 17.85 10.06
C ASP A 43 -41.98 16.77 10.69
N GLU A 44 -41.78 15.48 10.39
CA GLU A 44 -42.54 14.36 10.99
C GLU A 44 -42.26 14.18 12.48
N ASP A 45 -41.07 14.58 12.94
CA ASP A 45 -40.65 14.46 14.34
C ASP A 45 -40.98 15.71 15.17
N LEU A 46 -41.56 16.73 14.55
CA LEU A 46 -41.77 18.04 15.17
C LEU A 46 -42.73 17.98 16.36
N GLU A 47 -43.83 17.24 16.23
CA GLU A 47 -44.81 17.07 17.30
C GLU A 47 -44.22 16.29 18.49
N LYS A 48 -43.49 15.21 18.20
CA LYS A 48 -42.79 14.41 19.23
C LYS A 48 -41.74 15.25 19.95
N ALA A 49 -40.94 16.01 19.22
CA ALA A 49 -39.89 16.84 19.78
C ALA A 49 -40.45 17.96 20.67
N GLN A 50 -41.56 18.59 20.27
CA GLN A 50 -42.24 19.59 21.10
C GLN A 50 -42.81 18.98 22.38
N ASN A 51 -43.36 17.77 22.33
CA ASN A 51 -43.86 17.09 23.52
C ASN A 51 -42.73 16.74 24.50
N ILE A 52 -41.58 16.30 24.00
CA ILE A 52 -40.37 16.04 24.79
C ILE A 52 -39.86 17.32 25.46
N ILE A 53 -39.84 18.45 24.76
CA ILE A 53 -39.46 19.74 25.35
C ILE A 53 -40.44 20.13 26.46
N LYS A 54 -41.75 19.99 26.24
CA LYS A 54 -42.76 20.30 27.27
C LYS A 54 -42.59 19.41 28.50
N GLU A 55 -42.31 18.12 28.32
CA GLU A 55 -42.04 17.18 29.41
C GLU A 55 -40.79 17.59 30.20
N PHE A 56 -39.72 17.96 29.50
CA PHE A 56 -38.49 18.44 30.12
C PHE A 56 -38.72 19.71 30.95
N LEU A 57 -39.46 20.69 30.41
CA LEU A 57 -39.76 21.94 31.12
C LEU A 57 -40.58 21.70 32.40
N ASN A 58 -41.46 20.71 32.39
CA ASN A 58 -42.26 20.34 33.56
C ASN A 58 -41.46 19.58 34.62
N ASN A 59 -40.49 18.75 34.22
CA ASN A 59 -39.69 17.96 35.16
C ASN A 59 -38.24 17.75 34.67
N PRO A 60 -37.38 18.78 34.76
CA PRO A 60 -36.03 18.75 34.18
C PRO A 60 -35.06 17.83 34.94
N LYS A 61 -35.42 17.40 36.15
CA LYS A 61 -34.60 16.51 37.01
C LYS A 61 -35.03 15.05 36.93
N SER A 62 -35.87 14.68 35.96
CA SER A 62 -36.27 13.29 35.79
C SER A 62 -35.05 12.40 35.53
N LEU A 63 -35.12 11.15 36.03
CA LEU A 63 -34.02 10.20 35.93
C LEU A 63 -33.70 9.82 34.46
N HIS A 64 -34.69 9.89 33.56
CA HIS A 64 -34.53 9.54 32.15
C HIS A 64 -33.80 10.63 31.35
N PHE A 65 -33.97 11.91 31.67
CA PHE A 65 -33.19 12.99 31.03
C PHE A 65 -31.71 12.97 31.47
N LEU A 66 -31.45 12.64 32.74
CA LEU A 66 -30.10 12.52 33.29
C LEU A 66 -29.34 11.28 32.79
N SER A 67 -30.02 10.14 32.66
CA SER A 67 -29.40 8.92 32.10
C SER A 67 -29.15 9.02 30.60
N ALA A 68 -30.00 9.75 29.87
CA ALA A 68 -29.80 10.07 28.47
C ALA A 68 -28.54 10.90 28.20
N THR A 69 -28.21 11.87 29.06
CA THR A 69 -26.99 12.69 28.91
C THR A 69 -25.72 11.84 28.99
N GLN A 70 -25.72 10.81 29.83
CA GLN A 70 -24.56 9.92 29.98
C GLN A 70 -24.45 8.93 28.80
N ALA A 71 -25.56 8.33 28.36
CA ALA A 71 -25.58 7.43 27.21
C ALA A 71 -25.21 8.14 25.89
N ALA A 72 -25.71 9.36 25.68
CA ALA A 72 -25.39 10.16 24.50
C ALA A 72 -23.91 10.58 24.44
N ARG A 73 -23.31 10.93 25.59
CA ARG A 73 -21.87 11.21 25.70
C ARG A 73 -21.01 10.01 25.30
N ASP A 74 -21.36 8.81 25.79
CA ASP A 74 -20.64 7.58 25.46
C ASP A 74 -20.74 7.22 23.97
N GLN A 75 -21.92 7.40 23.36
CA GLN A 75 -22.12 7.14 21.93
C GLN A 75 -21.36 8.14 21.05
N ARG A 76 -21.38 9.43 21.39
CA ARG A 76 -20.60 10.47 20.69
C ARG A 76 -19.10 10.26 20.83
N LEU A 77 -18.61 9.82 21.99
CA LEU A 77 -17.20 9.47 22.18
C LEU A 77 -16.80 8.28 21.30
N ARG A 78 -17.64 7.25 21.20
CA ARG A 78 -17.43 6.10 20.31
C ARG A 78 -17.42 6.52 18.84
N GLN A 79 -18.35 7.37 18.42
CA GLN A 79 -18.43 7.86 17.05
C GLN A 79 -17.24 8.76 16.70
N ARG A 80 -16.86 9.72 17.56
CA ARG A 80 -15.66 10.55 17.38
C ARG A 80 -14.38 9.71 17.34
N LYS A 81 -14.29 8.64 18.14
CA LYS A 81 -13.16 7.71 18.11
C LYS A 81 -13.14 6.91 16.81
N ALA A 82 -14.29 6.41 16.35
CA ALA A 82 -14.42 5.69 15.08
C ALA A 82 -14.14 6.58 13.86
N GLU A 83 -14.58 7.84 13.87
CA GLU A 83 -14.30 8.85 12.84
C GLU A 83 -12.84 9.28 12.83
N LYS A 84 -12.23 9.50 14.01
CA LYS A 84 -10.79 9.75 14.09
C LYS A 84 -10.03 8.56 13.52
N GLU A 85 -10.36 7.33 13.93
CA GLU A 85 -9.73 6.12 13.39
C GLU A 85 -9.93 5.97 11.87
N SER A 86 -11.13 6.26 11.34
CA SER A 86 -11.38 6.16 9.89
C SER A 86 -10.64 7.24 9.10
N ARG A 87 -10.56 8.47 9.62
CA ARG A 87 -9.81 9.58 9.03
C ARG A 87 -8.30 9.32 9.06
N PHE A 88 -7.76 8.80 10.17
CA PHE A 88 -6.35 8.37 10.25
C PHE A 88 -6.04 7.21 9.30
N LYS A 89 -6.98 6.28 9.10
CA LYS A 89 -6.86 5.20 8.11
C LYS A 89 -6.90 5.72 6.66
N GLN A 90 -7.74 6.70 6.34
CA GLN A 90 -7.84 7.29 5.00
C GLN A 90 -6.64 8.16 4.61
N VAL A 91 -6.13 8.99 5.51
CA VAL A 91 -4.98 9.88 5.22
C VAL A 91 -3.72 9.06 4.89
N ASN A 92 -3.51 7.93 5.57
CA ASN A 92 -2.43 6.99 5.25
C ASN A 92 -2.64 6.29 3.90
N ALA A 93 -3.86 5.90 3.54
CA ALA A 93 -4.13 5.23 2.27
C ALA A 93 -3.92 6.16 1.05
N ARG A 94 -4.36 7.42 1.16
CA ARG A 94 -4.30 8.39 0.05
C ARG A 94 -2.89 8.91 -0.23
N THR A 95 -2.06 9.04 0.80
CA THR A 95 -0.66 9.50 0.67
C THR A 95 0.30 8.43 0.16
N THR A 96 -0.14 7.16 0.12
CA THR A 96 0.75 6.03 -0.16
C THR A 96 0.63 5.50 -1.59
N PHE A 97 -0.56 5.57 -2.22
CA PHE A 97 -0.78 5.00 -3.56
C PHE A 97 -1.66 5.86 -4.49
N GLY A 98 -1.71 7.18 -4.24
CA GLY A 98 -2.60 8.09 -4.97
C GLY A 98 -1.92 9.39 -5.38
N GLY A 99 -1.11 9.34 -6.44
CA GLY A 99 -0.74 10.55 -7.18
C GLY A 99 0.73 10.62 -7.54
N ALA A 100 0.99 10.85 -8.83
CA ALA A 100 2.30 11.11 -9.44
C ALA A 100 3.03 12.37 -8.91
N SER A 101 2.68 12.89 -7.73
CA SER A 101 3.23 14.11 -7.13
C SER A 101 3.63 13.88 -5.68
N ALA A 102 4.45 12.86 -5.43
CA ALA A 102 5.34 12.88 -4.28
C ALA A 102 6.62 13.57 -4.73
N SER A 103 6.89 14.77 -4.19
CA SER A 103 8.17 15.46 -4.41
C SER A 103 9.33 14.47 -4.22
N LEU A 104 10.35 14.51 -5.09
CA LEU A 104 11.57 13.69 -4.95
C LEU A 104 12.20 13.81 -3.55
N LYS A 105 11.98 14.93 -2.86
CA LYS A 105 12.40 15.18 -1.48
C LYS A 105 11.80 14.22 -0.44
N ASN A 106 10.69 13.54 -0.77
CA ASN A 106 10.00 12.63 0.15
C ASN A 106 10.37 11.16 -0.07
N ILE A 107 11.25 10.84 -1.03
CA ILE A 107 11.71 9.47 -1.29
C ILE A 107 12.85 9.14 -0.30
N PRO A 108 12.73 8.06 0.48
CA PRO A 108 13.80 7.61 1.37
C PRO A 108 15.11 7.28 0.62
N PRO A 109 16.27 7.37 1.28
CA PRO A 109 17.58 7.33 0.63
C PRO A 109 17.88 6.01 -0.08
N VAL A 110 17.54 4.84 0.48
CA VAL A 110 17.83 3.55 -0.16
C VAL A 110 16.95 3.36 -1.39
N THR A 111 15.66 3.68 -1.29
CA THR A 111 14.73 3.67 -2.42
C THR A 111 15.22 4.57 -3.55
N LEU A 112 15.64 5.81 -3.22
CA LEU A 112 16.17 6.75 -4.21
C LEU A 112 17.47 6.24 -4.84
N ALA A 113 18.38 5.67 -4.05
CA ALA A 113 19.64 5.12 -4.55
C ALA A 113 19.41 3.96 -5.53
N LEU A 114 18.50 3.03 -5.21
CA LEU A 114 18.15 1.92 -6.09
C LEU A 114 17.53 2.41 -7.41
N ILE A 115 16.68 3.44 -7.35
CA ILE A 115 16.12 4.08 -8.55
C ILE A 115 17.25 4.71 -9.37
N ALA A 116 18.10 5.52 -8.75
CA ALA A 116 19.17 6.22 -9.43
C ALA A 116 20.15 5.25 -10.11
N ILE A 117 20.58 4.18 -9.42
CA ILE A 117 21.46 3.15 -9.99
C ILE A 117 20.78 2.47 -11.17
N SER A 118 19.52 2.06 -11.05
CA SER A 118 18.78 1.42 -12.14
C SER A 118 18.67 2.33 -13.38
N VAL A 119 18.39 3.62 -13.17
CA VAL A 119 18.31 4.61 -14.25
C VAL A 119 19.67 4.83 -14.90
N VAL A 120 20.74 5.00 -14.12
CA VAL A 120 22.10 5.19 -14.64
C VAL A 120 22.54 3.96 -15.45
N VAL A 121 22.40 2.75 -14.92
CA VAL A 121 22.75 1.50 -15.63
C VAL A 121 21.96 1.39 -16.95
N SER A 122 20.68 1.75 -16.92
CA SER A 122 19.82 1.68 -18.11
C SER A 122 20.17 2.73 -19.17
N LEU A 123 20.56 3.94 -18.76
CA LEU A 123 21.02 4.98 -19.69
C LEU A 123 22.37 4.62 -20.31
N LEU A 124 23.35 4.22 -19.49
CA LEU A 124 24.69 3.88 -19.95
C LEU A 124 24.69 2.65 -20.87
N SER A 125 23.87 1.65 -20.57
CA SER A 125 23.75 0.44 -21.41
C SER A 125 22.90 0.64 -22.67
N GLY A 126 22.26 1.82 -22.85
CA GLY A 126 21.33 2.05 -23.95
C GLY A 126 20.07 1.18 -23.88
N LEU A 127 19.51 1.03 -22.67
CA LEU A 127 18.39 0.13 -22.34
C LEU A 127 18.74 -1.35 -22.57
N GLY A 128 19.93 -1.74 -22.10
CA GLY A 128 20.39 -3.13 -22.15
C GLY A 128 20.97 -3.58 -23.51
N LYS A 129 21.21 -2.64 -24.43
CA LYS A 129 21.76 -2.94 -25.78
C LYS A 129 23.28 -3.16 -25.78
N SER A 130 24.00 -2.56 -24.83
CA SER A 130 25.47 -2.60 -24.76
C SER A 130 25.92 -3.72 -23.83
N TYR A 131 26.07 -4.95 -24.35
CA TYR A 131 26.46 -6.12 -23.55
C TYR A 131 27.77 -5.91 -22.78
N ASP A 132 28.79 -5.32 -23.41
CA ASP A 132 30.11 -5.06 -22.82
C ASP A 132 30.05 -4.25 -21.51
N LEU A 133 29.01 -3.41 -21.35
CA LEU A 133 28.84 -2.59 -20.14
C LEU A 133 28.09 -3.31 -19.01
N ILE A 134 27.34 -4.36 -19.33
CA ILE A 134 26.40 -5.00 -18.40
C ILE A 134 26.64 -6.48 -18.17
N HIS A 135 27.56 -7.13 -18.89
CA HIS A 135 27.81 -8.58 -18.75
C HIS A 135 28.19 -8.98 -17.31
N TYR A 136 28.94 -8.13 -16.60
CA TYR A 136 29.27 -8.31 -15.17
C TYR A 136 28.07 -8.19 -14.22
N LEU A 137 26.97 -7.59 -14.67
CA LEU A 137 25.76 -7.42 -13.87
C LEU A 137 24.80 -8.61 -14.01
N PHE A 138 24.93 -9.42 -15.05
CA PHE A 138 24.14 -10.64 -15.22
C PHE A 138 24.56 -11.74 -14.24
N ILE A 139 23.64 -12.68 -13.99
CA ILE A 139 23.86 -13.77 -13.03
C ILE A 139 24.99 -14.72 -13.45
N SER A 140 25.20 -14.87 -14.75
CA SER A 140 26.27 -15.63 -15.38
C SER A 140 26.48 -15.05 -16.78
N GLU A 141 27.69 -15.18 -17.30
CA GLU A 141 28.02 -14.75 -18.65
C GLU A 141 27.35 -15.65 -19.69
N TYR A 142 27.07 -15.09 -20.86
CA TYR A 142 26.61 -15.86 -22.01
C TYR A 142 27.51 -15.55 -23.20
N GLY A 143 28.10 -16.58 -23.79
CA GLY A 143 28.93 -16.45 -24.98
C GLY A 143 28.07 -16.13 -26.21
N VAL A 144 28.47 -15.12 -26.99
CA VAL A 144 27.95 -14.86 -28.35
C VAL A 144 28.71 -15.69 -29.39
N GLU A 145 29.77 -16.40 -28.98
CA GLU A 145 30.59 -17.21 -29.87
C GLU A 145 29.86 -18.48 -30.31
N ASN A 146 29.40 -18.42 -31.56
CA ASN A 146 28.78 -19.45 -32.38
C ASN A 146 27.29 -19.66 -32.13
N HIS A 147 26.52 -19.59 -33.22
CA HIS A 147 25.09 -19.86 -33.34
C HIS A 147 24.66 -21.29 -32.93
N SER A 148 25.47 -21.99 -32.16
CA SER A 148 25.15 -23.22 -31.45
C SER A 148 24.43 -22.86 -30.15
N PHE A 149 23.10 -22.76 -30.22
CA PHE A 149 22.23 -22.93 -29.06
C PHE A 149 22.47 -24.31 -28.46
N ALA A 150 23.47 -24.45 -27.60
CA ALA A 150 23.80 -25.72 -26.99
C ALA A 150 24.28 -25.50 -25.55
N TRP A 151 23.31 -25.38 -24.64
CA TRP A 151 23.20 -26.00 -23.29
C TRP A 151 24.43 -26.23 -22.39
N ALA A 152 25.63 -25.76 -22.74
CA ALA A 152 26.91 -26.20 -22.18
C ALA A 152 27.45 -25.30 -21.07
N HIS A 153 26.90 -24.09 -20.88
CA HIS A 153 27.23 -23.21 -19.74
C HIS A 153 26.03 -22.90 -18.83
N LEU A 154 24.91 -23.60 -18.99
CA LEU A 154 23.71 -23.46 -18.17
C LEU A 154 23.80 -24.11 -16.78
N SER A 155 24.93 -24.71 -16.41
CA SER A 155 24.92 -25.76 -15.39
C SER A 155 25.74 -25.51 -14.14
N ASN A 156 26.44 -24.38 -13.96
CA ASN A 156 27.30 -24.29 -12.75
C ASN A 156 27.51 -22.94 -12.06
N LEU A 157 26.93 -21.82 -12.51
CA LEU A 157 27.15 -20.49 -11.88
C LEU A 157 28.62 -20.32 -11.48
N VAL A 158 29.53 -20.56 -12.44
CA VAL A 158 30.96 -20.74 -12.18
C VAL A 158 31.54 -19.48 -11.54
N GLU A 159 31.14 -18.33 -12.05
CA GLU A 159 31.48 -16.99 -11.58
C GLU A 159 31.10 -16.82 -10.10
N ILE A 160 29.92 -17.30 -9.70
CA ILE A 160 29.47 -17.24 -8.31
C ILE A 160 30.30 -18.17 -7.42
N LYS A 161 30.68 -19.35 -7.93
CA LYS A 161 31.58 -20.28 -7.22
C LYS A 161 33.00 -19.71 -7.09
N GLU A 162 33.42 -18.88 -8.02
CA GLU A 162 34.71 -18.18 -8.02
C GLU A 162 34.69 -16.89 -7.18
N GLY A 163 33.55 -16.53 -6.58
CA GLY A 163 33.43 -15.44 -5.61
C GLY A 163 32.67 -14.22 -6.11
N GLU A 164 32.12 -14.24 -7.32
CA GLU A 164 31.33 -13.14 -7.91
C GLU A 164 29.91 -13.06 -7.35
N LEU A 165 29.77 -13.06 -6.02
CA LEU A 165 28.49 -13.14 -5.29
C LEU A 165 27.53 -11.99 -5.62
N TRP A 166 28.04 -10.84 -6.08
CA TRP A 166 27.21 -9.72 -6.51
C TRP A 166 26.26 -10.10 -7.65
N ARG A 167 26.63 -11.08 -8.49
CA ARG A 167 25.81 -11.57 -9.61
C ARG A 167 24.49 -12.17 -9.19
N LEU A 168 24.34 -12.58 -7.93
CA LEU A 168 23.05 -12.99 -7.37
C LEU A 168 22.06 -11.83 -7.34
N VAL A 169 22.53 -10.59 -7.18
CA VAL A 169 21.68 -9.41 -6.94
C VAL A 169 21.71 -8.44 -8.11
N THR A 170 22.87 -8.18 -8.71
CA THR A 170 23.04 -7.14 -9.74
C THR A 170 22.12 -7.22 -10.97
N PRO A 171 21.55 -8.38 -11.37
CA PRO A 171 20.59 -8.42 -12.47
C PRO A 171 19.37 -7.51 -12.26
N ILE A 172 19.04 -7.15 -11.00
CA ILE A 172 17.92 -6.25 -10.70
C ILE A 172 18.09 -4.84 -11.30
N PHE A 173 19.32 -4.44 -11.66
CA PHE A 173 19.61 -3.11 -12.21
C PHE A 173 19.57 -3.06 -13.74
N VAL A 174 19.60 -4.21 -14.42
CA VAL A 174 19.62 -4.30 -15.89
C VAL A 174 18.19 -4.20 -16.43
N HIS A 175 17.87 -3.17 -17.22
CA HIS A 175 16.52 -3.01 -17.78
C HIS A 175 16.54 -2.92 -19.30
N PHE A 176 15.59 -3.62 -19.93
CA PHE A 176 15.36 -3.62 -21.37
C PHE A 176 14.11 -2.82 -21.70
N GLY A 177 14.26 -1.77 -22.52
CA GLY A 177 13.15 -0.93 -22.97
C GLY A 177 12.67 0.12 -21.97
N LEU A 178 12.09 1.20 -22.50
CA LEU A 178 11.72 2.39 -21.73
C LEU A 178 10.54 2.13 -20.78
N LEU A 179 9.50 1.44 -21.22
CA LEU A 179 8.32 1.16 -20.39
C LEU A 179 8.68 0.25 -19.20
N HIS A 180 9.56 -0.73 -19.42
CA HIS A 180 9.98 -1.65 -18.37
C HIS A 180 10.65 -0.92 -17.20
N ILE A 181 11.62 -0.03 -17.48
CA ILE A 181 12.25 0.75 -16.43
C ILE A 181 11.26 1.71 -15.76
N ILE A 182 10.42 2.42 -16.53
CA ILE A 182 9.44 3.36 -15.95
C ILE A 182 8.53 2.64 -14.95
N PHE A 183 7.93 1.52 -15.33
CA PHE A 183 7.03 0.79 -14.44
C PHE A 183 7.75 0.22 -13.22
N ASN A 184 8.95 -0.34 -13.37
CA ASN A 184 9.72 -0.84 -12.23
C ASN A 184 10.06 0.29 -11.25
N MET A 185 10.47 1.46 -11.74
CA MET A 185 10.83 2.58 -10.88
C MET A 185 9.61 3.21 -10.20
N LEU A 186 8.46 3.26 -10.88
CA LEU A 186 7.20 3.70 -10.27
C LEU A 186 6.80 2.77 -9.12
N TRP A 187 6.81 1.46 -9.34
CA TRP A 187 6.47 0.48 -8.31
C TRP A 187 7.50 0.42 -7.17
N LEU A 188 8.80 0.49 -7.48
CA LEU A 188 9.84 0.56 -6.47
C LEU A 188 9.66 1.81 -5.61
N LYS A 189 9.42 2.97 -6.24
CA LYS A 189 9.21 4.21 -5.51
C LYS A 189 8.06 4.07 -4.52
N ASP A 190 6.89 3.59 -4.97
CA ASP A 190 5.72 3.52 -4.11
C ASP A 190 5.86 2.44 -3.02
N LEU A 191 6.19 1.19 -3.40
CA LEU A 191 6.28 0.07 -2.45
C LEU A 191 7.53 0.19 -1.54
N GLY A 192 8.67 0.54 -2.12
CA GLY A 192 9.93 0.71 -1.39
C GLY A 192 9.86 1.85 -0.38
N THR A 193 9.27 2.99 -0.74
CA THR A 193 9.07 4.11 0.19
C THR A 193 8.25 3.70 1.41
N VAL A 194 7.19 2.90 1.22
CA VAL A 194 6.39 2.39 2.34
C VAL A 194 7.23 1.55 3.26
N ILE A 195 7.97 0.60 2.70
CA ILE A 195 8.72 -0.37 3.49
C ILE A 195 9.85 0.33 4.24
N GLU A 196 10.63 1.17 3.55
CA GLU A 196 11.76 1.87 4.15
C GLU A 196 11.31 2.82 5.26
N LYS A 197 10.19 3.55 5.09
CA LYS A 197 9.66 4.44 6.14
C LYS A 197 9.05 3.69 7.32
N ARG A 198 8.41 2.54 7.09
CA ARG A 198 7.64 1.82 8.12
C ARG A 198 8.46 0.79 8.88
N PHE A 199 9.43 0.18 8.21
CA PHE A 199 10.24 -0.91 8.76
C PHE A 199 11.73 -0.57 8.84
N GLY A 200 12.15 0.57 8.30
CA GLY A 200 13.54 1.02 8.30
C GLY A 200 14.33 0.53 7.10
N TRP A 201 15.44 1.22 6.83
CA TRP A 201 16.30 0.97 5.67
C TRP A 201 17.01 -0.38 5.72
N THR A 202 17.33 -0.90 6.91
CA THR A 202 17.99 -2.20 7.07
C THR A 202 17.08 -3.35 6.64
N VAL A 203 15.81 -3.32 7.06
CA VAL A 203 14.81 -4.32 6.66
C VAL A 203 14.53 -4.23 5.17
N PHE A 204 14.38 -3.02 4.64
CA PHE A 204 14.16 -2.81 3.22
C PHE A 204 15.32 -3.34 2.38
N LEU A 205 16.57 -3.00 2.74
CA LEU A 205 17.75 -3.48 2.03
C LEU A 205 17.87 -5.00 2.10
N ALA A 206 17.65 -5.62 3.26
CA ALA A 206 17.66 -7.07 3.41
C ALA A 206 16.59 -7.75 2.55
N GLN A 207 15.41 -7.15 2.40
CA GLN A 207 14.38 -7.62 1.48
C GLN A 207 14.82 -7.54 0.03
N VAL A 208 15.40 -6.41 -0.40
CA VAL A 208 15.90 -6.25 -1.77
C VAL A 208 16.96 -7.30 -2.10
N LEU A 209 17.92 -7.53 -1.19
CA LEU A 209 18.97 -8.52 -1.38
C LEU A 209 18.42 -9.95 -1.45
N LEU A 210 17.59 -10.35 -0.48
CA LEU A 210 17.06 -11.73 -0.44
C LEU A 210 16.10 -12.01 -1.59
N ILE A 211 15.14 -11.12 -1.82
CA ILE A 211 14.13 -11.28 -2.88
C ILE A 211 14.82 -11.21 -4.24
N GLY A 212 15.75 -10.28 -4.44
CA GLY A 212 16.55 -10.17 -5.66
C GLY A 212 17.29 -11.47 -5.95
N ALA A 213 18.07 -11.96 -4.99
CA ALA A 213 18.82 -13.22 -5.12
C ALA A 213 17.90 -14.41 -5.42
N ALA A 214 16.83 -14.60 -4.64
CA ALA A 214 15.88 -15.70 -4.84
C ALA A 214 15.23 -15.63 -6.23
N SER A 215 14.76 -14.44 -6.64
CA SER A 215 14.10 -14.25 -7.93
C SER A 215 15.04 -14.47 -9.12
N ASN A 216 16.29 -14.01 -9.02
CA ASN A 216 17.29 -14.16 -10.06
C ASN A 216 17.70 -15.63 -10.23
N VAL A 217 17.94 -16.34 -9.11
CA VAL A 217 18.22 -17.79 -9.15
C VAL A 217 17.03 -18.54 -9.74
N GLY A 218 15.81 -18.24 -9.30
CA GLY A 218 14.60 -18.87 -9.82
C GLY A 218 14.45 -18.71 -11.34
N GLN A 219 14.67 -17.50 -11.86
CA GLN A 219 14.58 -17.23 -13.29
C GLN A 219 15.70 -17.91 -14.09
N TYR A 220 16.93 -17.90 -13.56
CA TYR A 220 18.07 -18.54 -14.18
C TYR A 220 17.84 -20.04 -14.41
N LEU A 221 17.32 -20.73 -13.39
CA LEU A 221 17.05 -22.17 -13.46
C LEU A 221 16.03 -22.56 -14.54
N VAL A 222 15.19 -21.62 -15.00
CA VAL A 222 14.16 -21.88 -16.00
C VAL A 222 14.56 -21.42 -17.40
N SER A 223 15.30 -20.32 -17.51
CA SER A 223 15.49 -19.61 -18.80
C SER A 223 16.94 -19.20 -19.10
N GLY A 224 17.88 -19.51 -18.21
CA GLY A 224 19.28 -19.09 -18.33
C GLY A 224 19.50 -17.63 -17.93
N PRO A 225 20.69 -17.07 -18.25
CA PRO A 225 21.13 -15.79 -17.70
C PRO A 225 20.55 -14.55 -18.38
N LEU A 226 19.86 -14.70 -19.51
CA LEU A 226 19.35 -13.60 -20.34
C LEU A 226 18.07 -12.96 -19.77
N PHE A 227 18.19 -12.37 -18.59
CA PHE A 227 17.11 -11.62 -17.94
C PHE A 227 17.67 -10.49 -17.08
N GLY A 228 16.79 -9.58 -16.68
CA GLY A 228 17.16 -8.46 -15.84
C GLY A 228 15.95 -7.64 -15.43
N GLY A 229 16.13 -6.87 -14.37
CA GLY A 229 15.22 -5.82 -13.95
C GLY A 229 14.69 -6.03 -12.54
N MET A 230 14.19 -4.93 -11.97
CA MET A 230 13.78 -4.90 -10.57
C MET A 230 12.41 -5.54 -10.30
N SER A 231 11.76 -6.05 -11.33
CA SER A 231 10.38 -6.55 -11.28
C SER A 231 10.20 -7.72 -10.29
N GLY A 232 11.16 -8.66 -10.20
CA GLY A 232 11.13 -9.71 -9.17
C GLY A 232 11.11 -9.16 -7.75
N VAL A 233 11.95 -8.15 -7.47
CA VAL A 233 11.95 -7.43 -6.19
C VAL A 233 10.61 -6.74 -5.97
N VAL A 234 10.09 -6.00 -6.96
CA VAL A 234 8.80 -5.31 -6.89
C VAL A 234 7.66 -6.26 -6.51
N TYR A 235 7.57 -7.43 -7.14
CA TYR A 235 6.57 -8.44 -6.79
C TYR A 235 6.75 -8.98 -5.36
N GLY A 236 7.99 -9.12 -4.89
CA GLY A 236 8.23 -9.48 -3.49
C GLY A 236 7.88 -8.38 -2.49
N LEU A 237 8.14 -7.11 -2.79
CA LEU A 237 7.70 -5.99 -1.94
C LEU A 237 6.17 -5.93 -1.86
N LEU A 238 5.48 -6.15 -3.00
CA LEU A 238 4.02 -6.30 -3.05
C LEU A 238 3.56 -7.46 -2.16
N GLY A 239 4.15 -8.65 -2.34
CA GLY A 239 3.81 -9.85 -1.57
C GLY A 239 4.00 -9.65 -0.06
N PHE A 240 5.10 -9.02 0.32
CA PHE A 240 5.40 -8.67 1.71
C PHE A 240 4.32 -7.75 2.27
N LEU A 241 4.05 -6.61 1.64
CA LEU A 241 3.05 -5.65 2.12
C LEU A 241 1.64 -6.23 2.15
N TRP A 242 1.30 -7.07 1.16
CA TRP A 242 -0.02 -7.71 1.08
C TRP A 242 -0.25 -8.66 2.24
N ILE A 243 0.67 -9.59 2.47
CA ILE A 243 0.53 -10.58 3.53
C ILE A 243 0.74 -9.94 4.90
N ARG A 244 1.74 -9.07 5.04
CA ARG A 244 1.97 -8.36 6.31
C ARG A 244 0.75 -7.53 6.72
N GLY A 245 0.15 -6.78 5.81
CA GLY A 245 -1.07 -6.00 6.09
C GLY A 245 -2.30 -6.86 6.39
N LYS A 246 -2.39 -8.05 5.77
CA LYS A 246 -3.49 -8.99 6.01
C LYS A 246 -3.43 -9.62 7.41
N PHE A 247 -2.24 -10.02 7.86
CA PHE A 247 -2.04 -10.74 9.12
C PHE A 247 -1.67 -9.85 10.32
N ASP A 248 -1.25 -8.61 10.08
CA ASP A 248 -0.98 -7.63 11.15
C ASP A 248 -1.76 -6.33 10.92
N ARG A 249 -3.05 -6.36 11.30
CA ARG A 249 -3.97 -5.22 11.15
C ARG A 249 -3.57 -4.01 11.99
N SER A 250 -2.77 -4.20 13.04
CA SER A 250 -2.31 -3.12 13.93
C SER A 250 -1.44 -2.09 13.20
N LEU A 251 -0.74 -2.51 12.14
CA LEU A 251 0.14 -1.65 11.34
C LEU A 251 -0.62 -0.66 10.46
N GLY A 252 -1.95 -0.82 10.31
CA GLY A 252 -2.77 0.00 9.42
C GLY A 252 -2.32 -0.07 7.95
N LEU A 253 -1.58 -1.11 7.56
CA LEU A 253 -1.15 -1.35 6.18
C LEU A 253 -2.31 -1.99 5.42
N ARG A 254 -2.91 -1.24 4.51
CA ARG A 254 -3.92 -1.75 3.59
C ARG A 254 -3.48 -1.41 2.18
N LEU A 255 -2.98 -2.42 1.46
CA LEU A 255 -2.82 -2.29 0.02
C LEU A 255 -4.19 -2.18 -0.63
N ASN A 256 -4.29 -1.32 -1.64
CA ASN A 256 -5.50 -1.24 -2.45
C ASN A 256 -5.68 -2.57 -3.18
N SER A 257 -6.81 -3.25 -2.97
CA SER A 257 -7.12 -4.53 -3.61
C SER A 257 -7.02 -4.45 -5.14
N SER A 258 -7.35 -3.31 -5.75
CA SER A 258 -7.22 -3.11 -7.19
C SER A 258 -5.76 -3.20 -7.67
N VAL A 259 -4.79 -2.73 -6.87
CA VAL A 259 -3.36 -2.82 -7.21
C VAL A 259 -2.90 -4.27 -7.19
N VAL A 260 -3.26 -5.01 -6.13
CA VAL A 260 -2.93 -6.44 -6.02
C VAL A 260 -3.55 -7.21 -7.19
N THR A 261 -4.84 -7.02 -7.45
CA THR A 261 -5.53 -7.66 -8.57
C THR A 261 -4.89 -7.31 -9.91
N MET A 262 -4.58 -6.04 -10.16
CA MET A 262 -3.94 -5.61 -11.40
C MET A 262 -2.56 -6.26 -11.58
N MET A 263 -1.72 -6.31 -10.54
CA MET A 263 -0.40 -6.93 -10.62
C MET A 263 -0.48 -8.45 -10.79
N LEU A 264 -1.46 -9.12 -10.17
CA LEU A 264 -1.68 -10.56 -10.39
C LEU A 264 -2.20 -10.85 -11.81
N ILE A 265 -3.09 -10.00 -12.34
CA ILE A 265 -3.51 -10.08 -13.74
C ILE A 265 -2.32 -9.85 -14.66
N TRP A 266 -1.47 -8.86 -14.37
CA TRP A 266 -0.26 -8.59 -15.15
C TRP A 266 0.71 -9.77 -15.14
N LEU A 267 0.89 -10.44 -13.99
CA LEU A 267 1.65 -11.68 -13.88
C LEU A 267 1.05 -12.79 -14.74
N GLY A 268 -0.27 -12.99 -14.66
CA GLY A 268 -0.99 -13.98 -15.48
C GLY A 268 -0.85 -13.69 -16.98
N ILE A 269 -0.99 -12.43 -17.39
CA ILE A 269 -0.75 -11.97 -18.76
C ILE A 269 0.69 -12.24 -19.17
N GLY A 270 1.67 -12.05 -18.29
CA GLY A 270 3.06 -12.40 -18.56
C GLY A 270 3.25 -13.88 -18.91
N TYR A 271 2.62 -14.78 -18.14
CA TYR A 271 2.63 -16.22 -18.42
C TYR A 271 1.89 -16.58 -19.72
N VAL A 272 0.78 -15.91 -20.03
CA VAL A 272 0.03 -16.11 -21.29
C VAL A 272 0.77 -15.51 -22.48
N GLY A 273 1.46 -14.39 -22.31
CA GLY A 273 2.24 -13.73 -23.35
C GLY A 273 3.50 -14.49 -23.74
N ALA A 274 3.96 -15.42 -22.91
CA ALA A 274 4.95 -16.44 -23.32
C ALA A 274 4.43 -17.36 -24.44
N LEU A 275 3.11 -17.38 -24.69
CA LEU A 275 2.46 -18.10 -25.79
C LEU A 275 2.26 -17.23 -27.04
N TRP A 276 2.56 -15.93 -26.97
CA TRP A 276 2.40 -14.99 -28.09
C TRP A 276 3.65 -14.96 -28.99
N PRO A 277 3.53 -14.63 -30.29
CA PRO A 277 4.67 -14.45 -31.18
C PRO A 277 5.82 -13.63 -30.56
N THR A 278 7.04 -14.13 -30.77
CA THR A 278 8.30 -13.52 -30.35
C THR A 278 8.39 -12.07 -30.85
N GLY A 279 8.73 -11.14 -29.94
CA GLY A 279 8.93 -9.72 -30.27
C GLY A 279 7.92 -8.75 -29.64
N THR A 280 6.96 -9.23 -28.86
CA THR A 280 6.12 -8.35 -28.03
C THR A 280 6.75 -8.12 -26.65
N ILE A 281 6.46 -6.98 -26.02
CA ILE A 281 6.91 -6.65 -24.65
C ILE A 281 6.54 -7.76 -23.65
N ILE A 282 5.46 -8.48 -23.92
CA ILE A 282 4.91 -9.54 -23.07
C ILE A 282 5.70 -10.87 -23.24
N SER A 283 6.30 -11.11 -24.41
CA SER A 283 7.03 -12.35 -24.72
C SER A 283 8.41 -12.49 -24.02
N HIS A 284 8.92 -11.42 -23.39
CA HIS A 284 10.22 -11.40 -22.70
C HIS A 284 10.09 -11.17 -21.18
N MET A 285 8.90 -11.40 -20.60
CA MET A 285 8.71 -11.24 -19.16
C MET A 285 9.38 -12.38 -18.38
N ALA A 286 10.21 -12.00 -17.41
CA ALA A 286 10.83 -12.91 -16.45
C ALA A 286 9.82 -13.41 -15.40
N ASN A 287 8.83 -14.18 -15.85
CA ASN A 287 7.68 -14.59 -15.03
C ASN A 287 8.09 -15.43 -13.80
N MET A 288 9.14 -16.24 -13.91
CA MET A 288 9.66 -17.01 -12.78
C MET A 288 10.30 -16.09 -11.73
N ALA A 289 11.01 -15.04 -12.14
CA ALA A 289 11.50 -14.01 -11.22
C ALA A 289 10.34 -13.35 -10.45
N HIS A 290 9.25 -13.02 -11.14
CA HIS A 290 8.06 -12.41 -10.51
C HIS A 290 7.42 -13.35 -9.49
N THR A 291 7.20 -14.61 -9.87
CA THR A 291 6.58 -15.61 -9.02
C THR A 291 7.42 -15.92 -7.79
N VAL A 292 8.71 -16.18 -7.96
CA VAL A 292 9.63 -16.45 -6.83
C VAL A 292 9.75 -15.21 -5.94
N GLY A 293 9.84 -14.02 -6.54
CA GLY A 293 9.85 -12.76 -5.80
C GLY A 293 8.59 -12.61 -4.93
N LEU A 294 7.41 -12.75 -5.54
CA LEU A 294 6.11 -12.67 -4.86
C LEU A 294 6.03 -13.65 -3.68
N VAL A 295 6.33 -14.92 -3.91
CA VAL A 295 6.28 -15.97 -2.87
C VAL A 295 7.27 -15.69 -1.74
N THR A 296 8.50 -15.27 -2.07
CA THR A 296 9.52 -14.92 -1.06
C THR A 296 9.07 -13.76 -0.19
N GLY A 297 8.50 -12.72 -0.80
CA GLY A 297 7.93 -11.58 -0.10
C GLY A 297 6.75 -11.96 0.79
N MET A 298 5.81 -12.75 0.27
CA MET A 298 4.66 -13.28 1.02
C MET A 298 5.12 -14.08 2.25
N ALA A 299 6.08 -14.98 2.09
CA ALA A 299 6.65 -15.77 3.17
C ALA A 299 7.29 -14.88 4.25
N TRP A 300 8.10 -13.89 3.86
CA TRP A 300 8.65 -12.91 4.81
C TRP A 300 7.53 -12.16 5.54
N GLY A 301 6.52 -11.69 4.81
CA GLY A 301 5.38 -10.96 5.36
C GLY A 301 4.66 -11.76 6.45
N TYR A 302 4.42 -13.04 6.18
CA TYR A 302 3.79 -13.96 7.13
C TYR A 302 4.70 -14.23 8.34
N LEU A 303 5.93 -14.70 8.12
CA LEU A 303 6.86 -15.06 9.21
C LEU A 303 7.13 -13.87 10.14
N SER A 304 7.27 -12.68 9.58
CA SER A 304 7.49 -11.48 10.38
C SER A 304 6.25 -11.10 11.20
N SER A 305 5.03 -11.41 10.75
CA SER A 305 3.80 -11.15 11.53
C SER A 305 3.68 -12.05 12.76
N LEU A 306 4.24 -13.26 12.72
CA LEU A 306 4.22 -14.20 13.85
C LEU A 306 5.07 -13.73 15.03
N LYS A 307 6.16 -12.99 14.79
CA LYS A 307 7.08 -12.50 15.83
C LYS A 307 6.50 -11.39 16.72
N ARG A 308 5.27 -10.93 16.46
CA ARG A 308 4.62 -9.84 17.20
C ARG A 308 3.30 -10.24 17.88
N SER A 309 2.98 -11.54 17.95
CA SER A 309 1.88 -12.06 18.78
C SER A 309 2.34 -12.38 20.19
#